data_AF-A0A497B1H3-F1
#
_entry.id   AF-A0A497B1H3-F1
#
_cell.length_a   1.000
_cell.length_b   1.000
_cell.length_c   1.000
_cell.angle_alpha   90.00
_cell.angle_beta   90.00
_cell.angle_gamma   90.00
#
_symmetry.space_group_name_H-M   'P 1'
#
loop_
_entity.id
_entity.type
_entity.pdbx_description
1 polymer ?
#
loop_
_entity_poly.entity_id
_entity_poly.type
_entity_poly.pdbx_seq_one_letter_code
_entity_poly.pdbx_strand_id
1 'polypeptide(L)'
;MGIVKTYPRLNIYLDAPELREQIRLAAAKHQVTISAYCVEAIRRRLAEDGFLPPSLEDEKRRAAAQALDRLRTSIGPIGMPVSELIEEGRRR
;
A
#
# COMPACT_ATOMS: atom_id res chain seq x y z
N MET A 1 -1.45 26.42 27.24
CA MET A 1 -0.20 26.53 26.46
C MET A 1 -0.27 25.49 25.34
N GLY A 2 -0.67 25.89 24.13
CA GLY A 2 -0.90 24.96 23.02
C GLY A 2 0.43 24.50 22.42
N ILE A 3 0.64 23.19 22.32
CA ILE A 3 1.84 22.63 21.68
C ILE A 3 1.77 22.98 20.19
N VAL A 4 2.61 23.92 19.75
CA VAL A 4 2.76 24.23 18.32
C VAL A 4 3.44 23.03 17.67
N LYS A 5 2.64 22.21 17.00
CA LYS A 5 3.10 21.01 16.28
C LYS A 5 3.91 21.48 15.06
N THR A 6 5.23 21.48 15.19
CA THR A 6 6.15 21.85 14.12
C THR A 6 6.27 20.68 13.15
N TYR A 7 5.84 20.88 11.90
CA TYR A 7 5.99 19.88 10.85
C TYR A 7 7.29 20.14 10.10
N PRO A 8 8.28 19.23 10.15
CA PRO A 8 9.51 19.38 9.37
C PRO A 8 9.16 19.41 7.87
N ARG A 9 9.74 20.36 7.14
CA ARG A 9 9.51 20.53 5.70
C ARG A 9 10.57 19.80 4.90
N LEU A 10 10.14 19.01 3.92
CA LEU A 10 11.00 18.34 2.96
C LEU A 10 10.68 18.90 1.57
N ASN A 11 11.67 19.49 0.89
CA ASN A 11 11.54 19.92 -0.50
C ASN A 11 12.01 18.81 -1.43
N ILE A 12 11.14 18.37 -2.33
CA ILE A 12 11.44 17.33 -3.32
C ILE A 12 11.54 18.01 -4.67
N TYR A 13 12.71 17.91 -5.30
CA TYR A 13 12.94 18.36 -6.67
C TYR A 13 12.67 17.19 -7.60
N LEU A 14 11.82 17.43 -8.60
CA LEU A 14 11.51 16.44 -9.63
C LEU A 14 12.40 16.71 -10.84
N ASP A 15 12.97 15.64 -11.35
CA ASP A 15 13.84 15.54 -12.52
C ASP A 15 13.07 15.69 -13.83
N ALA A 16 11.78 15.37 -13.85
CA ALA A 16 10.92 15.43 -15.03
C ALA A 16 9.54 16.06 -14.71
N PRO A 17 9.03 17.00 -15.53
CA PRO A 17 7.69 17.55 -15.35
C PRO A 17 6.58 16.50 -15.54
N GLU A 18 6.83 15.47 -16.35
CA GLU A 18 5.90 14.36 -16.57
C GLU A 18 5.67 13.54 -15.30
N LEU A 19 6.71 13.40 -14.46
CA LEU A 19 6.61 12.69 -13.18
C LEU A 19 5.65 13.42 -12.23
N ARG A 20 5.65 14.76 -12.24
CA ARG A 20 4.71 15.57 -11.45
C ARG A 20 3.26 15.29 -11.85
N GLU A 21 3.00 15.19 -13.15
CA GLU A 21 1.66 14.90 -13.66
C GLU A 21 1.21 13.49 -13.29
N GLN A 22 2.09 12.49 -13.39
CA GLN A 22 1.79 11.12 -12.95
C GLN A 22 1.47 11.06 -11.45
N ILE A 23 2.25 11.75 -10.62
CA ILE A 23 2.00 11.85 -9.19
C ILE A 23 0.64 12.52 -8.92
N ARG A 24 0.31 13.60 -9.65
CA ARG A 24 -0.99 14.28 -9.52
C ARG A 24 -2.15 13.35 -9.87
N LEU A 25 -2.04 12.61 -10.97
CA LEU A 25 -3.07 11.65 -11.39
C LEU A 25 -3.23 10.51 -10.38
N ALA A 26 -2.12 9.98 -9.87
CA ALA A 26 -2.15 8.94 -8.86
C ALA A 26 -2.77 9.44 -7.54
N ALA A 27 -2.39 10.63 -7.07
CA ALA A 27 -2.98 11.26 -5.90
C ALA A 27 -4.51 11.45 -6.07
N ALA A 28 -4.94 11.91 -7.26
CA ALA A 28 -6.36 12.06 -7.58
C ALA A 28 -7.11 10.72 -7.57
N LYS A 29 -6.51 9.65 -8.13
CA LYS A 29 -7.08 8.28 -8.09
C LYS A 29 -7.31 7.78 -6.66
N HIS A 30 -6.43 8.16 -5.74
CA HIS A 30 -6.51 7.81 -4.33
C HIS A 30 -7.27 8.85 -3.48
N GLN A 31 -7.83 9.90 -4.09
CA GLN A 31 -8.53 11.00 -3.41
C GLN A 31 -7.71 11.68 -2.30
N VAL A 32 -6.39 11.75 -2.48
CA VAL A 32 -5.46 12.38 -1.53
C VAL A 32 -4.73 13.55 -2.17
N THR A 33 -4.14 14.42 -1.35
CA THR A 33 -3.25 15.49 -1.84
C THR A 33 -1.94 14.91 -2.38
N ILE A 34 -1.27 15.62 -3.29
CA ILE A 34 0.06 15.24 -3.79
C ILE A 34 1.04 15.00 -2.64
N SER A 35 1.07 15.92 -1.66
CA SER A 35 1.97 15.80 -0.52
C SER A 35 1.66 14.56 0.33
N ALA A 36 0.37 14.27 0.57
CA ALA A 36 -0.02 13.07 1.31
C ALA A 36 0.36 11.80 0.54
N TYR A 37 0.14 11.77 -0.77
CA TYR A 37 0.53 10.66 -1.63
C TYR A 37 2.03 10.39 -1.58
N CYS A 38 2.86 11.44 -1.71
CA CYS A 38 4.32 11.31 -1.63
C CYS A 38 4.79 10.85 -0.25
N VAL A 39 4.21 11.38 0.84
CA VAL A 39 4.58 10.98 2.19
C VAL A 39 4.24 9.50 2.44
N GLU A 40 3.07 9.04 2.00
CA GLU A 40 2.68 7.64 2.10
C GLU A 40 3.60 6.72 1.28
N ALA A 41 3.97 7.13 0.06
CA ALA A 41 4.93 6.39 -0.75
C ALA A 41 6.31 6.29 -0.09
N ILE A 42 6.81 7.40 0.49
CA ILE A 42 8.08 7.42 1.23
C ILE A 42 8.01 6.51 2.47
N ARG A 43 6.92 6.59 3.25
CA ARG A 43 6.73 5.75 4.44
C ARG A 43 6.72 4.27 4.09
N ARG A 44 5.98 3.91 3.05
CA ARG A 44 5.93 2.53 2.57
C ARG A 44 7.31 2.06 2.15
N ARG A 45 8.05 2.87 1.40
CA ARG A 45 9.41 2.51 0.97
C ARG A 45 10.36 2.34 2.15
N LEU A 46 10.32 3.24 3.12
CA LEU A 46 11.11 3.14 4.34
C LEU A 46 10.74 1.90 5.18
N ALA A 47 9.47 1.49 5.20
CA ALA A 47 9.05 0.26 5.85
C ALA A 47 9.54 -1.00 5.09
N GLU A 48 9.50 -0.98 3.76
CA GLU A 48 10.05 -2.05 2.91
C GLU A 48 11.58 -2.17 3.09
N ASP A 49 12.28 -1.04 3.21
CA ASP A 49 13.73 -0.98 3.44
C ASP A 49 14.11 -1.21 4.93
N GLY A 50 13.13 -1.43 5.83
CA GLY A 50 13.34 -1.77 7.23
C GLY A 50 13.69 -0.60 8.16
N PHE A 51 13.62 0.64 7.67
CA PHE A 51 13.88 1.87 8.44
C PHE A 51 12.70 2.31 9.31
N LEU A 52 11.48 1.89 8.96
CA LEU A 52 10.29 2.15 9.76
C LEU A 52 9.59 0.84 10.12
N PRO A 53 9.00 0.75 11.32
CA PRO A 53 8.02 -0.30 11.59
C PRO A 53 6.88 -0.18 10.57
N PRO A 54 6.25 -1.29 10.16
CA PRO A 54 5.10 -1.25 9.28
C PRO A 54 4.04 -0.32 9.85
N SER A 55 3.36 0.45 8.99
CA SER A 55 2.31 1.36 9.48
C SER A 55 1.19 0.56 10.14
N LEU A 56 0.46 1.17 11.08
CA LEU A 56 -0.74 0.54 11.68
C LEU A 56 -1.76 0.12 10.61
N GLU A 57 -1.81 0.80 9.47
CA GLU A 57 -2.65 0.38 8.34
C GLU A 57 -2.09 -0.84 7.62
N ASP A 58 -0.77 -0.94 7.44
CA ASP A 58 -0.13 -2.12 6.86
C ASP A 58 -0.27 -3.33 7.77
N GLU A 59 -0.14 -3.14 9.09
CA GLU A 59 -0.44 -4.18 10.07
C GLU A 59 -1.89 -4.62 10.02
N LYS A 60 -2.85 -3.68 9.91
CA LYS A 60 -4.26 -4.00 9.71
C LYS A 60 -4.52 -4.76 8.41
N ARG A 61 -3.90 -4.37 7.30
CA ARG A 61 -4.02 -5.08 6.01
C ARG A 61 -3.43 -6.48 6.10
N ARG A 62 -2.26 -6.65 6.73
CA ARG A 62 -1.65 -7.96 6.99
C ARG A 62 -2.50 -8.82 7.91
N ALA A 63 -3.05 -8.25 8.97
CA ALA A 63 -3.97 -8.93 9.89
C ALA A 63 -5.25 -9.36 9.18
N ALA A 64 -5.81 -8.52 8.31
CA ALA A 64 -6.97 -8.85 7.48
C ALA A 64 -6.66 -9.98 6.48
N ALA A 65 -5.50 -9.95 5.82
CA ALA A 65 -5.05 -11.03 4.95
C ALA A 65 -4.87 -12.35 5.71
N GLN A 66 -4.20 -12.32 6.87
CA GLN A 66 -4.04 -13.50 7.73
C GLN A 66 -5.39 -14.04 8.25
N ALA A 67 -6.33 -13.16 8.58
CA ALA A 67 -7.68 -13.55 8.98
C ALA A 67 -8.42 -14.24 7.83
N LEU A 68 -8.27 -13.73 6.60
CA LEU A 68 -8.82 -14.34 5.39
C LEU A 68 -8.19 -15.70 5.12
N ASP A 69 -6.87 -15.83 5.25
CA ASP A 69 -6.17 -17.10 5.08
C ASP A 69 -6.59 -18.14 6.11
N ARG A 70 -6.71 -17.75 7.40
CA ARG A 70 -7.23 -18.63 8.46
C ARG A 70 -8.66 -19.06 8.19
N LEU A 71 -9.51 -18.14 7.73
CA LEU A 71 -10.88 -18.45 7.34
C LEU A 71 -10.88 -19.48 6.20
N ARG A 72 -10.04 -19.29 5.17
CA ARG A 72 -9.88 -20.23 4.05
C ARG A 72 -9.38 -21.60 4.51
N THR A 73 -8.49 -21.67 5.50
CA THR A 73 -8.05 -22.93 6.11
C THR A 73 -9.17 -23.60 6.91
N SER A 74 -9.97 -22.82 7.65
CA SER A 74 -11.05 -23.34 8.52
C SER A 74 -12.28 -23.85 7.76
N ILE A 75 -12.55 -23.31 6.58
CA ILE A 75 -13.65 -23.77 5.70
C ILE A 75 -13.26 -25.09 4.99
N GLY A 76 -12.01 -25.56 5.16
CA GLY A 76 -11.45 -26.66 4.37
C GLY A 76 -11.13 -26.21 2.94
N PRO A 77 -10.44 -27.04 2.14
CA PRO A 77 -10.15 -26.69 0.76
C PRO A 77 -11.48 -26.52 0.02
N ILE A 78 -11.87 -25.29 -0.29
CA ILE A 78 -12.73 -25.06 -1.44
C ILE A 78 -11.94 -25.68 -2.60
N GLY A 79 -12.41 -26.84 -3.07
CA GLY A 79 -11.64 -28.03 -3.47
C GLY A 79 -10.68 -27.94 -4.67
N MET A 80 -10.00 -26.82 -4.87
CA MET A 80 -8.97 -26.62 -5.88
C MET A 80 -8.09 -25.42 -5.49
N PRO A 81 -6.76 -25.57 -5.38
CA PRO A 81 -5.88 -24.42 -5.18
C PRO A 81 -6.02 -23.41 -6.32
N VAL A 82 -5.81 -22.12 -6.03
CA VAL A 82 -5.99 -21.02 -7.02
C VAL A 82 -5.11 -21.21 -8.26
N SER A 83 -3.94 -21.83 -8.10
CA SER A 83 -3.07 -22.23 -9.21
C SER A 83 -3.76 -23.17 -10.21
N GLU A 84 -4.51 -24.16 -9.72
CA GLU A 84 -5.23 -25.10 -10.57
C GLU A 84 -6.41 -24.43 -11.29
N LEU A 85 -7.07 -23.44 -10.67
CA LEU A 85 -8.11 -22.64 -11.35
C LEU A 85 -7.56 -21.80 -12.51
N ILE A 86 -6.36 -21.23 -12.33
CA ILE A 86 -5.68 -20.44 -13.38
C ILE A 86 -5.28 -21.34 -14.55
N GLU A 87 -4.80 -22.55 -14.26
CA GLU A 87 -4.44 -23.53 -15.29
C GLU A 87 -5.65 -24.08 -16.05
N GLU A 88 -6.78 -24.32 -15.37
CA GLU A 88 -8.03 -24.76 -16.01
C GLU A 88 -8.58 -23.67 -16.96
N GLY A 89 -8.53 -22.41 -16.55
CA GLY A 89 -8.95 -21.28 -17.39
C GLY A 89 -8.06 -21.04 -18.62
N ARG A 90 -6.81 -21.51 -18.62
CA ARG A 90 -5.90 -21.43 -19.77
C ARG A 90 -6.12 -22.55 -20.79
N ARG A 91 -6.74 -23.67 -20.38
CA ARG A 91 -7.02 -24.84 -21.23
C ARG A 91 -8.36 -24.77 -21.98
N ARG A 92 -9.22 -23.83 -21.64
CA ARG A 92 -10.44 -23.48 -22.39
C ARG A 92 -10.18 -22.28 -23.31
#